data_AF-A0A553KZE6-F1
#
_entry.id   AF-A0A553KZE6-F1
#
_cell.length_a   1.000
_cell.length_b   1.000
_cell.length_c   1.000
_cell.angle_alpha   90.00
_cell.angle_beta   90.00
_cell.angle_gamma   90.00
#
_symmetry.space_group_name_H-M   'P 1'
#
loop_
_entity.id
_entity.type
_entity.pdbx_description
1 polymer ?
#
loop_
_entity_poly.entity_id
_entity_poly.type
_entity_poly.pdbx_seq_one_letter_code
_entity_poly.pdbx_strand_id
1 'polypeptide(L)'
;MKIIVSVTLLTLSTISFQTLSASSSIIDKLNINISKCYQQTEKGKYAKKRACNTVLKSDFISRKNRAIAYHNRGVINLNQGDINSAFRDFRRAIKYDPTMSKTKQIVAYLNTKMSNQVG
;
A
#
# COMPACT_ATOMS: atom_id res chain seq x y z
N MET A 1 68.00 8.16 -17.36
CA MET A 1 67.06 9.26 -17.00
C MET A 1 66.32 9.69 -18.25
N LYS A 2 64.99 9.94 -18.15
CA LYS A 2 63.98 10.26 -19.20
C LYS A 2 63.37 9.03 -19.90
N ILE A 3 62.31 8.46 -19.30
CA ILE A 3 60.87 8.74 -19.47
C ILE A 3 60.31 8.03 -20.71
N ILE A 4 59.63 6.93 -20.40
CA ILE A 4 58.78 6.10 -21.25
C ILE A 4 57.46 6.85 -21.44
N VAL A 5 57.09 7.18 -22.68
CA VAL A 5 55.68 7.40 -23.06
C VAL A 5 55.49 6.82 -24.46
N SER A 6 55.17 5.53 -24.54
CA SER A 6 54.49 4.97 -25.70
C SER A 6 53.22 4.33 -25.14
N VAL A 7 52.15 5.13 -25.18
CA VAL A 7 50.82 4.76 -24.70
C VAL A 7 50.30 3.67 -25.62
N THR A 8 50.43 2.43 -25.18
CA THR A 8 49.78 1.28 -25.80
C THR A 8 48.27 1.48 -25.69
N LEU A 9 47.63 1.48 -26.86
CA LEU A 9 46.20 1.62 -27.05
C LEU A 9 45.47 0.38 -26.49
N LEU A 10 45.29 0.33 -25.17
CA LEU A 10 44.32 -0.56 -24.54
C LEU A 10 42.94 0.07 -24.75
N THR A 11 42.17 -0.44 -25.70
CA THR A 11 40.71 -0.25 -25.68
C THR A 11 40.16 -1.02 -24.48
N LEU A 12 40.29 -0.42 -23.28
CA LEU A 12 39.45 -0.79 -22.15
C LEU A 12 38.05 -0.32 -22.52
N SER A 13 37.30 -1.20 -23.17
CA SER A 13 35.85 -1.12 -23.18
C SER A 13 35.40 -1.28 -21.74
N THR A 14 35.46 -0.20 -20.97
CA THR A 14 34.62 -0.07 -19.79
C THR A 14 33.20 0.02 -20.34
N ILE A 15 32.58 -1.14 -20.56
CA ILE A 15 31.14 -1.22 -20.40
C ILE A 15 30.94 -0.79 -18.96
N SER A 16 30.69 0.51 -18.80
CA SER A 16 30.17 1.06 -17.57
C SER A 16 28.83 0.36 -17.41
N PHE A 17 28.82 -0.79 -16.72
CA PHE A 17 27.60 -1.36 -16.18
C PHE A 17 27.15 -0.37 -15.10
N GLN A 18 26.60 0.76 -15.54
CA GLN A 18 25.72 1.54 -14.69
C GLN A 18 24.54 0.62 -14.42
N THR A 19 24.58 -0.03 -13.26
CA THR A 19 23.45 -0.80 -12.76
C THR A 19 22.25 0.14 -12.74
N LEU A 20 21.20 -0.21 -13.47
CA LEU A 20 19.98 0.57 -13.60
C LEU A 20 19.25 0.62 -12.25
N SER A 21 19.61 1.55 -11.37
CA SER A 21 18.89 1.79 -10.10
C SER A 21 17.60 2.59 -10.33
N ALA A 22 16.89 2.36 -11.44
CA ALA A 22 15.60 3.00 -11.70
C ALA A 22 14.44 2.36 -10.91
N SER A 23 14.65 1.18 -10.31
CA SER A 23 13.62 0.42 -9.61
C SER A 23 13.29 0.92 -8.18
N SER A 24 14.14 1.76 -7.57
CA SER A 24 13.95 2.20 -6.17
C SER A 24 12.71 3.09 -5.99
N SER A 25 12.42 3.99 -6.92
CA SER A 25 11.40 5.04 -6.67
C SER A 25 9.97 4.53 -6.49
N ILE A 26 9.58 3.45 -7.15
CA ILE A 26 8.20 2.92 -7.09
C ILE A 26 7.99 2.13 -5.80
N ILE A 27 8.95 1.27 -5.44
CA ILE A 27 8.88 0.46 -4.23
C ILE A 27 8.96 1.36 -2.99
N ASP A 28 9.82 2.38 -3.01
CA ASP A 28 9.94 3.36 -1.92
C ASP A 28 8.63 4.15 -1.73
N LYS A 29 8.04 4.65 -2.83
CA LYS A 29 6.73 5.32 -2.80
C LYS A 29 5.62 4.38 -2.29
N LEU A 30 5.66 3.09 -2.67
CA LEU A 30 4.68 2.11 -2.20
C LEU A 30 4.83 1.88 -0.69
N ASN A 31 6.04 1.66 -0.19
CA ASN A 31 6.31 1.46 1.24
C ASN A 31 5.88 2.66 2.09
N ILE A 32 6.11 3.88 1.59
CA ILE A 32 5.61 5.10 2.23
C ILE A 32 4.07 5.10 2.32
N ASN A 33 3.39 4.71 1.25
CA ASN A 33 1.91 4.65 1.25
C ASN A 33 1.37 3.51 2.12
N ILE A 34 2.08 2.38 2.22
CA ILE A 34 1.75 1.30 3.16
C ILE A 34 1.83 1.82 4.59
N SER A 35 2.97 2.43 4.97
CA SER A 35 3.16 3.05 6.28
C SER A 35 2.05 4.05 6.59
N LYS A 36 1.78 5.01 5.68
CA LYS A 36 0.71 6.00 5.84
C LYS A 36 -0.68 5.38 5.95
N CYS A 37 -0.98 4.33 5.20
CA CYS A 37 -2.28 3.65 5.28
C CYS A 37 -2.47 2.96 6.65
N TYR A 38 -1.39 2.53 7.30
CA TYR A 38 -1.45 1.72 8.52
C TYR A 38 -1.37 2.59 9.79
N GLN A 39 -0.82 3.80 9.68
CA GLN A 39 -0.72 4.75 10.79
C GLN A 39 -2.10 5.13 11.39
N GLN A 40 -2.18 5.20 12.72
CA GLN A 40 -3.34 5.70 13.46
C GLN A 40 -3.08 7.15 13.88
N THR A 41 -3.31 8.10 12.99
CA THR A 41 -3.21 9.54 13.32
C THR A 41 -4.57 10.21 13.18
N GLU A 42 -4.94 11.04 14.15
CA GLU A 42 -6.12 11.91 14.07
C GLU A 42 -5.93 13.01 13.02
N LYS A 43 -4.70 13.50 12.86
CA LYS A 43 -4.31 14.47 11.83
C LYS A 43 -4.10 13.76 10.49
N GLY A 44 -4.83 14.16 9.46
CA GLY A 44 -4.61 13.69 8.08
C GLY A 44 -5.45 12.50 7.60
N LYS A 45 -6.70 12.34 8.07
CA LYS A 45 -7.63 11.26 7.65
C LYS A 45 -7.74 11.11 6.12
N TYR A 46 -7.74 12.23 5.38
CA TYR A 46 -7.72 12.23 3.90
C TYR A 46 -6.41 11.70 3.31
N ALA A 47 -5.27 12.05 3.89
CA ALA A 47 -3.96 11.55 3.47
C ALA A 47 -3.87 10.03 3.70
N LYS A 48 -4.37 9.53 4.84
CA LYS A 48 -4.49 8.10 5.13
C LYS A 48 -5.38 7.38 4.10
N LYS A 49 -6.57 7.92 3.82
CA LYS A 49 -7.49 7.36 2.82
C LYS A 49 -6.84 7.27 1.43
N ARG A 50 -6.17 8.35 1.00
CA ARG A 50 -5.44 8.42 -0.26
C ARG A 50 -4.32 7.38 -0.30
N ALA A 51 -3.54 7.24 0.77
CA ALA A 51 -2.49 6.25 0.86
C ALA A 51 -3.03 4.82 0.71
N CYS A 52 -4.12 4.48 1.41
CA CYS A 52 -4.78 3.17 1.25
C CYS A 52 -5.29 2.96 -0.19
N ASN A 53 -5.84 3.99 -0.83
CA ASN A 53 -6.25 3.90 -2.23
C ASN A 53 -5.07 3.61 -3.16
N THR A 54 -3.92 4.26 -2.94
CA THR A 54 -2.70 4.01 -3.72
C THR A 54 -2.19 2.58 -3.51
N VAL A 55 -2.14 2.10 -2.26
CA VAL A 55 -1.75 0.73 -1.93
C VAL A 55 -2.64 -0.28 -2.65
N LEU A 56 -3.96 -0.10 -2.61
CA LEU A 56 -4.92 -1.04 -3.19
C LEU A 56 -4.88 -1.11 -4.73
N LYS A 57 -4.38 -0.06 -5.40
CA LYS A 57 -4.15 -0.03 -6.85
C LYS A 57 -2.86 -0.72 -7.28
N SER A 58 -1.97 -1.06 -6.34
CA SER A 58 -0.71 -1.70 -6.66
C SER A 58 -0.89 -3.20 -6.93
N ASP A 59 -0.18 -3.70 -7.94
CA ASP A 59 -0.09 -5.13 -8.24
C ASP A 59 0.93 -5.85 -7.34
N PHE A 60 1.84 -5.11 -6.70
CA PHE A 60 3.00 -5.64 -5.97
C PHE A 60 2.75 -5.83 -4.45
N ILE A 61 1.50 -5.77 -3.98
CA ILE A 61 1.19 -5.94 -2.56
C ILE A 61 0.74 -7.37 -2.24
N SER A 62 1.21 -7.89 -1.10
CA SER A 62 0.81 -9.21 -0.61
C SER A 62 -0.69 -9.28 -0.28
N ARG A 63 -1.26 -10.50 -0.30
CA ARG A 63 -2.67 -10.73 0.11
C ARG A 63 -2.96 -10.19 1.51
N LYS A 64 -2.04 -10.40 2.46
CA LYS A 64 -2.13 -9.87 3.82
C LYS A 64 -2.16 -8.33 3.85
N ASN A 65 -1.25 -7.68 3.13
CA ASN A 65 -1.21 -6.21 3.06
C ASN A 65 -2.45 -5.63 2.39
N ARG A 66 -2.98 -6.33 1.37
CA ARG A 66 -4.24 -5.98 0.72
C ARG A 66 -5.42 -6.08 1.67
N ALA A 67 -5.49 -7.14 2.48
CA ALA A 67 -6.52 -7.30 3.51
C ALA A 67 -6.48 -6.15 4.53
N ILE A 68 -5.28 -5.82 5.05
CA ILE A 68 -5.09 -4.73 6.01
C ILE A 68 -5.46 -3.37 5.39
N ALA A 69 -5.08 -3.11 4.13
CA ALA A 69 -5.40 -1.85 3.46
C ALA A 69 -6.92 -1.67 3.27
N TYR A 70 -7.64 -2.73 2.90
CA TYR A 70 -9.10 -2.71 2.87
C TYR A 70 -9.70 -2.48 4.26
N HIS A 71 -9.21 -3.18 5.30
CA HIS A 71 -9.69 -2.97 6.67
C HIS A 71 -9.52 -1.50 7.11
N ASN A 72 -8.34 -0.93 6.91
CA ASN A 72 -8.04 0.44 7.31
C ASN A 72 -8.88 1.46 6.54
N ARG A 73 -9.07 1.26 5.22
CA ARG A 73 -9.97 2.13 4.43
C ARG A 73 -11.42 2.00 4.89
N GLY A 74 -11.86 0.80 5.26
CA GLY A 74 -13.17 0.55 5.86
C GLY A 74 -13.39 1.34 7.15
N VAL A 75 -12.42 1.33 8.07
CA VAL A 75 -12.47 2.14 9.30
C VAL A 75 -12.59 3.63 8.98
N ILE A 76 -11.83 4.12 7.99
CA ILE A 76 -11.91 5.53 7.58
C ILE A 76 -13.30 5.87 7.03
N ASN A 77 -13.87 5.03 6.16
CA ASN A 77 -15.22 5.23 5.62
C ASN A 77 -16.28 5.20 6.74
N LEU A 78 -16.13 4.29 7.70
CA LEU A 78 -17.04 4.17 8.84
C LEU A 78 -17.02 5.44 9.70
N ASN A 79 -15.81 5.97 9.98
CA ASN A 79 -15.64 7.22 10.71
C ASN A 79 -16.16 8.44 9.95
N GLN A 80 -16.33 8.34 8.62
CA GLN A 80 -16.94 9.36 7.77
C GLN A 80 -18.47 9.19 7.63
N GLY A 81 -19.06 8.19 8.27
CA GLY A 81 -20.49 7.88 8.15
C GLY A 81 -20.86 7.12 6.87
N ASP A 82 -19.91 6.82 5.98
CA ASP A 82 -20.15 6.03 4.76
C ASP A 82 -20.14 4.54 5.09
N ILE A 83 -21.24 4.09 5.71
CA ILE A 83 -21.45 2.70 6.15
C ILE A 83 -21.37 1.73 4.97
N ASN A 84 -21.94 2.10 3.82
CA ASN A 84 -21.94 1.25 2.63
C ASN A 84 -20.53 0.99 2.08
N SER A 85 -19.70 2.04 1.95
CA SER A 85 -18.32 1.87 1.53
C SER A 85 -17.49 1.13 2.58
N ALA A 86 -17.71 1.41 3.86
CA ALA A 86 -17.04 0.70 4.95
C ALA A 86 -17.31 -0.81 4.89
N PHE A 87 -18.58 -1.18 4.76
CA PHE A 87 -19.02 -2.57 4.67
C PHE A 87 -18.38 -3.31 3.49
N ARG A 88 -18.39 -2.71 2.29
CA ARG A 88 -17.74 -3.29 1.11
C ARG A 88 -16.25 -3.51 1.31
N ASP A 89 -15.56 -2.57 1.95
CA ASP A 89 -14.13 -2.69 2.22
C ASP A 89 -13.84 -3.79 3.25
N PHE A 90 -14.58 -3.86 4.35
CA PHE A 90 -14.43 -4.93 5.32
C PHE A 90 -14.70 -6.31 4.73
N ARG A 91 -15.70 -6.45 3.85
CA ARG A 91 -15.95 -7.70 3.11
C ARG A 91 -14.80 -8.09 2.18
N ARG A 92 -14.14 -7.12 1.54
CA ARG A 92 -12.94 -7.40 0.75
C ARG A 92 -11.77 -7.81 1.63
N ALA A 93 -11.58 -7.17 2.79
CA ALA A 93 -10.53 -7.53 3.72
C ALA A 93 -10.62 -9.01 4.14
N ILE A 94 -11.80 -9.49 4.54
CA ILE A 94 -12.00 -10.91 4.92
C ILE A 94 -11.88 -11.89 3.74
N LYS A 95 -12.07 -11.42 2.49
CA LYS A 95 -11.82 -12.24 1.29
C LYS A 95 -10.33 -12.50 1.08
N TYR A 96 -9.48 -11.52 1.38
CA TYR A 96 -8.03 -11.65 1.25
C TYR A 96 -7.37 -12.30 2.46
N ASP A 97 -7.90 -12.05 3.65
CA ASP A 97 -7.48 -12.70 4.89
C ASP A 97 -8.70 -13.14 5.71
N PRO A 98 -9.13 -14.40 5.57
CA PRO A 98 -10.24 -14.96 6.33
C PRO A 98 -9.98 -15.10 7.83
N THR A 99 -8.78 -14.85 8.34
CA THR A 99 -8.46 -15.00 9.77
C THR A 99 -8.74 -13.73 10.58
N MET A 100 -9.12 -12.62 9.93
CA MET A 100 -9.38 -11.34 10.59
C MET A 100 -10.71 -11.33 11.39
N SER A 101 -10.73 -11.99 12.56
CA SER A 101 -11.91 -12.10 13.43
C SER A 101 -12.52 -10.74 13.78
N LYS A 102 -11.69 -9.74 14.10
CA LYS A 102 -12.14 -8.36 14.36
C LYS A 102 -12.90 -7.77 13.16
N THR A 103 -12.42 -7.99 11.94
CA THR A 103 -13.10 -7.50 10.73
C THR A 103 -14.43 -8.22 10.50
N LYS A 104 -14.48 -9.54 10.76
CA LYS A 104 -15.74 -10.30 10.67
C LYS A 104 -16.79 -9.78 11.64
N GLN A 105 -16.40 -9.48 12.88
CA GLN A 105 -17.29 -8.87 13.87
C GLN A 105 -17.83 -7.51 13.39
N ILE A 106 -16.98 -6.66 12.79
CA ILE A 106 -17.42 -5.39 12.21
C ILE A 106 -18.43 -5.62 11.09
N VAL A 107 -18.20 -6.57 10.18
CA VAL A 107 -19.16 -6.90 9.11
C VAL A 107 -20.51 -7.34 9.68
N ALA A 108 -20.51 -8.18 10.71
CA ALA A 108 -21.74 -8.61 11.38
C ALA A 108 -22.48 -7.43 12.02
N TYR A 109 -21.77 -6.55 12.73
CA TYR A 109 -22.34 -5.33 13.31
C TYR A 109 -22.90 -4.37 12.26
N LEU A 110 -22.20 -4.17 11.15
CA LEU A 110 -22.69 -3.29 10.09
C LEU A 110 -23.91 -3.88 9.38
N ASN A 111 -23.99 -5.20 9.20
CA ASN A 111 -25.18 -5.86 8.66
C ASN A 111 -26.42 -5.55 9.50
N THR A 112 -26.34 -5.71 10.83
CA THR A 112 -27.49 -5.41 11.70
C THR A 112 -27.86 -3.93 11.67
N LYS A 113 -26.86 -3.04 11.71
CA LYS A 113 -27.07 -1.59 11.62
C LYS A 113 -27.76 -1.18 10.31
N MET A 114 -27.34 -1.75 9.18
CA MET A 114 -27.94 -1.46 7.88
C MET A 114 -29.37 -1.98 7.77
N SER A 115 -29.68 -3.17 8.30
CA SER A 115 -31.06 -3.69 8.34
C SER A 115 -32.00 -2.79 9.14
N ASN A 116 -31.50 -2.21 10.24
CA ASN A 116 -32.29 -1.33 11.12
C ASN A 116 -32.46 0.10 10.56
N GLN A 117 -31.78 0.47 9.48
CA GLN A 117 -31.91 1.79 8.84
C GLN A 117 -32.90 1.81 7.67
N VAL A 118 -33.52 0.67 7.35
CA VAL A 118 -34.48 0.51 6.25
C VAL A 118 -35.92 0.29 6.77
N GLY A 119 -36.14 0.44 8.07
CA GLY A 119 -37.46 0.49 8.71
C GLY A 119 -37.78 1.90 9.18
#